data_AF-A0A6G3T8V4-F1
#
_entry.id   AF-A0A6G3T8V4-F1
#
_cell.length_a   1.000
_cell.length_b   1.000
_cell.length_c   1.000
_cell.angle_alpha   90.00
_cell.angle_beta   90.00
_cell.angle_gamma   90.00
#
_symmetry.space_group_name_H-M   'P 1'
#
loop_
_entity.id
_entity.type
_entity.pdbx_description
1 polymer ?
#
loop_
_entity_poly.entity_id
_entity_poly.type
_entity_poly.pdbx_seq_one_letter_code
_entity_poly.pdbx_strand_id
1 'polypeptide(L)'
;MTQNRRHKLWIRAFQAATDMTYMAAHRRQLSWPTLAEVMEEHRTLTDFGIGVFDSDRLTVGRRRAELAAARLRLRREEGLVLDWAQWLRDNVMPVKTRSANSYGVKHLIEEATGVYMPNGVFIAAALIVGYPFRYDEPNVLFGMSQRDLTKLR
;
A
#
# COMPACT_ATOMS: atom_id res chain seq x y z
N MET A 1 0.25 1.51 -26.93
CA MET A 1 -0.50 0.41 -26.27
C MET A 1 -1.81 1.00 -25.75
N THR A 2 -2.99 0.45 -26.07
CA THR A 2 -4.27 1.07 -25.66
C THR A 2 -4.52 0.90 -24.16
N GLN A 3 -5.17 1.89 -23.52
CA GLN A 3 -5.50 1.88 -22.08
C GLN A 3 -6.27 0.59 -21.67
N ASN A 4 -7.14 0.11 -22.55
CA ASN A 4 -7.92 -1.11 -22.37
C ASN A 4 -7.04 -2.38 -22.29
N ARG A 5 -5.94 -2.44 -23.07
CA ARG A 5 -4.99 -3.57 -23.02
C ARG A 5 -4.20 -3.58 -21.71
N ARG A 6 -3.73 -2.43 -21.24
CA ARG A 6 -3.00 -2.32 -19.95
C ARG A 6 -3.90 -2.74 -18.79
N HIS A 7 -5.15 -2.28 -18.78
CA HIS A 7 -6.13 -2.64 -17.75
C HIS A 7 -6.38 -4.16 -17.69
N LYS A 8 -6.62 -4.81 -18.83
CA LYS A 8 -6.80 -6.27 -18.90
C LYS A 8 -5.55 -7.03 -18.42
N LEU A 9 -4.36 -6.57 -18.79
CA LEU A 9 -3.10 -7.17 -18.34
C LEU A 9 -2.94 -7.04 -16.82
N TRP A 10 -3.30 -5.89 -16.26
CA TRP A 10 -3.26 -5.67 -14.81
C TRP A 10 -4.17 -6.64 -14.07
N ILE A 11 -5.44 -6.77 -14.50
CA ILE A 11 -6.38 -7.72 -13.88
C ILE A 11 -5.87 -9.16 -13.95
N ARG A 12 -5.28 -9.57 -15.07
CA ARG A 12 -4.69 -10.91 -15.22
C ARG A 12 -3.50 -11.13 -14.29
N ALA A 13 -2.61 -10.14 -14.15
CA ALA A 13 -1.50 -10.22 -13.21
C ALA A 13 -2.00 -10.26 -11.77
N PHE A 14 -3.00 -9.44 -11.43
CA PHE A 14 -3.61 -9.42 -10.11
C PHE A 14 -4.28 -10.76 -9.77
N GLN A 15 -5.01 -11.33 -10.73
CA GLN A 15 -5.60 -12.67 -10.64
C GLN A 15 -4.51 -13.70 -10.31
N ALA A 16 -3.40 -13.70 -11.05
CA ALA A 16 -2.30 -14.63 -10.83
C ALA A 16 -1.54 -14.39 -9.50
N ALA A 17 -1.50 -13.14 -9.04
CA ALA A 17 -0.81 -12.74 -7.82
C ALA A 17 -1.60 -13.07 -6.55
N THR A 18 -2.93 -13.05 -6.63
CA THR A 18 -3.86 -13.25 -5.49
C THR A 18 -4.58 -14.59 -5.49
N ASP A 19 -4.38 -15.42 -6.51
CA ASP A 19 -5.12 -16.68 -6.76
C ASP A 19 -6.66 -16.50 -6.83
N MET A 20 -7.13 -15.27 -7.07
CA MET A 20 -8.56 -14.96 -7.25
C MET A 20 -9.08 -15.47 -8.60
N THR A 21 -10.40 -15.62 -8.72
CA THR A 21 -11.03 -15.76 -10.05
C THR A 21 -10.92 -14.44 -10.82
N TYR A 22 -10.94 -14.49 -12.15
CA TYR A 22 -10.92 -13.27 -12.97
C TYR A 22 -12.06 -12.30 -12.60
N MET A 23 -13.26 -12.81 -12.32
CA MET A 23 -14.41 -11.97 -11.95
C MET A 23 -14.27 -11.33 -10.56
N ALA A 24 -13.65 -12.04 -9.61
CA ALA A 24 -13.33 -11.45 -8.30
C ALA A 24 -12.24 -10.38 -8.44
N ALA A 25 -11.16 -10.66 -9.19
CA ALA A 25 -10.10 -9.71 -9.49
C ALA A 25 -10.64 -8.45 -10.19
N HIS A 26 -11.49 -8.63 -11.20
CA HIS A 26 -12.12 -7.52 -11.92
C HIS A 26 -13.01 -6.67 -11.00
N ARG A 27 -13.90 -7.29 -10.21
CA ARG A 27 -14.75 -6.56 -9.25
C ARG A 27 -13.93 -5.79 -8.24
N ARG A 28 -12.87 -6.41 -7.69
CA ARG A 28 -11.97 -5.79 -6.73
C ARG A 28 -11.24 -4.57 -7.30
N GLN A 29 -11.10 -4.47 -8.63
CA GLN A 29 -10.48 -3.31 -9.31
C GLN A 29 -11.48 -2.29 -9.83
N LEU A 30 -12.78 -2.61 -9.85
CA LEU A 30 -13.86 -1.65 -10.10
C LEU A 30 -14.27 -0.92 -8.81
N SER A 31 -14.11 -1.57 -7.67
CA SER A 31 -14.47 -1.04 -6.36
C SER A 31 -13.36 -1.35 -5.37
N TRP A 32 -12.58 -0.32 -5.04
CA TRP A 32 -11.58 -0.36 -3.99
C TRP A 32 -12.24 -0.07 -2.63
N PRO A 33 -11.71 -0.66 -1.54
CA PRO A 33 -12.09 -0.24 -0.21
C PRO A 33 -11.63 1.20 0.04
N THR A 34 -12.38 1.90 0.88
CA THR A 34 -12.02 3.22 1.41
C THR A 34 -10.81 3.11 2.34
N LEU A 35 -10.13 4.24 2.59
CA LEU A 35 -9.07 4.27 3.61
C LEU A 35 -9.61 3.87 4.98
N ALA A 36 -10.84 4.27 5.32
CA ALA A 36 -11.47 3.92 6.59
C ALA A 36 -11.64 2.41 6.77
N GLU A 37 -12.11 1.69 5.73
CA GLU A 37 -12.25 0.24 5.75
C GLU A 37 -10.89 -0.46 5.89
N VAL A 38 -9.89 -0.03 5.13
CA VAL A 38 -8.51 -0.54 5.25
C VAL A 38 -7.97 -0.29 6.66
N MET A 39 -8.17 0.90 7.22
CA MET A 39 -7.73 1.20 8.58
C MET A 39 -8.46 0.36 9.64
N GLU A 40 -9.71 -0.05 9.42
CA GLU A 40 -10.43 -0.93 10.35
C GLU A 40 -9.92 -2.38 10.29
N GLU A 41 -9.65 -2.89 9.08
CA GLU A 41 -9.02 -4.20 8.88
C GLU A 41 -7.59 -4.22 9.47
N HIS A 42 -6.84 -3.13 9.29
CA HIS A 42 -5.47 -2.96 9.72
C HIS A 42 -5.39 -2.00 10.92
N ARG A 43 -5.82 -2.48 12.10
CA ARG A 43 -6.01 -1.65 13.30
C ARG A 43 -4.76 -0.94 13.82
N THR A 44 -3.59 -1.46 13.50
CA THR A 44 -2.29 -0.86 13.86
C THR A 44 -1.68 -0.02 12.75
N LEU A 45 -2.32 0.10 11.58
CA LEU A 45 -1.85 0.97 10.50
C LEU A 45 -1.95 2.44 10.90
N THR A 46 -0.84 3.18 10.74
CA THR A 46 -0.66 4.61 11.04
C THR A 46 0.13 5.30 9.94
N ASP A 47 0.38 6.61 10.05
CA ASP A 47 1.23 7.37 9.12
C ASP A 47 2.70 6.91 9.13
N PHE A 48 3.16 6.31 10.22
CA PHE A 48 4.49 5.71 10.35
C PHE A 48 4.62 4.35 9.63
N GLY A 49 3.52 3.58 9.57
CA GLY A 49 3.49 2.21 9.07
C GLY A 49 2.63 1.34 9.97
N ILE A 50 3.10 0.14 10.32
CA ILE A 50 2.43 -0.72 11.30
C ILE A 50 2.94 -0.38 12.71
N GLY A 51 2.03 0.04 13.58
CA GLY A 51 2.31 0.44 14.95
C GLY A 51 2.73 1.91 15.08
N VAL A 52 3.52 2.20 16.11
CA VAL A 52 4.08 3.52 16.39
C VAL A 52 5.58 3.40 16.66
N PHE A 53 6.29 4.51 16.47
CA PHE A 53 7.73 4.57 16.75
C PHE A 53 8.03 4.25 18.23
N ASP A 54 9.09 3.48 18.46
CA ASP A 54 9.62 3.14 19.79
C ASP A 54 8.59 2.54 20.76
N SER A 55 7.66 1.73 20.24
CA SER A 55 6.48 1.27 20.98
C SER A 55 6.81 0.49 22.25
N ASP A 56 7.98 -0.15 22.31
CA ASP A 56 8.44 -0.98 23.43
C ASP A 56 8.91 -0.14 24.62
N ARG A 57 9.24 1.15 24.40
CA ARG A 57 9.65 2.08 25.45
C ARG A 57 8.48 2.90 26.01
N LEU A 58 7.28 2.73 25.46
CA LEU A 58 6.09 3.47 25.87
C LEU A 58 5.29 2.69 26.90
N THR A 59 4.74 3.40 27.89
CA THR A 59 3.68 2.86 28.73
C THR A 59 2.45 2.52 27.88
N VAL A 60 1.64 1.56 28.32
CA VAL A 60 0.43 1.13 27.60
C VAL A 60 -0.49 2.32 27.28
N GLY A 61 -0.69 3.23 28.24
CA GLY A 61 -1.51 4.43 28.06
C GLY A 61 -0.95 5.37 26.99
N ARG A 62 0.36 5.64 27.03
CA ARG A 62 1.03 6.48 26.03
C ARG A 62 1.02 5.83 24.65
N ARG A 63 1.31 4.53 24.55
CA ARG A 63 1.25 3.79 23.28
C ARG A 63 -0.13 3.88 22.63
N ARG A 64 -1.21 3.76 23.42
CA ARG A 64 -2.58 3.89 22.90
C ARG A 64 -2.88 5.30 22.40
N ALA A 65 -2.44 6.32 23.13
CA ALA A 65 -2.62 7.72 22.73
C ALA A 65 -1.84 8.06 21.45
N GLU A 66 -0.57 7.64 21.37
CA GLU A 66 0.27 7.81 20.19
C GLU A 66 -0.32 7.09 18.97
N LEU A 67 -0.80 5.85 19.16
CA LEU A 67 -1.45 5.08 18.09
C LEU A 67 -2.71 5.81 17.58
N ALA A 68 -3.55 6.31 18.49
CA ALA A 68 -4.75 7.05 18.11
C ALA A 68 -4.40 8.34 17.35
N ALA A 69 -3.40 9.11 17.82
CA ALA A 69 -2.95 10.32 17.15
C ALA A 69 -2.36 10.05 15.76
N ALA A 70 -1.54 9.00 15.64
CA ALA A 70 -0.93 8.57 14.39
C ALA A 70 -1.97 8.07 13.36
N ARG A 71 -3.00 7.37 13.82
CA ARG A 71 -4.16 6.99 12.99
C ARG A 71 -4.94 8.21 12.51
N LEU A 72 -5.14 9.22 13.37
CA LEU A 72 -5.80 10.46 12.95
C LEU A 72 -5.00 11.22 11.88
N ARG A 73 -3.67 11.21 11.96
CA ARG A 73 -2.81 11.79 10.92
C ARG A 73 -2.99 11.07 9.58
N LEU A 74 -2.87 9.74 9.56
CA LEU A 74 -3.08 8.96 8.33
C LEU A 74 -4.47 9.22 7.72
N ARG A 75 -5.53 9.28 8.55
CA ARG A 75 -6.89 9.54 8.07
C ARG A 75 -7.02 10.88 7.34
N ARG A 76 -6.27 11.90 7.76
CA ARG A 76 -6.27 13.24 7.12
C ARG A 76 -5.62 13.22 5.74
N GLU A 77 -4.78 12.22 5.46
CA GLU A 77 -4.07 12.05 4.19
C GLU A 77 -4.87 11.21 3.17
N GLU A 78 -6.19 11.07 3.32
CA GLU A 78 -7.00 10.21 2.45
C GLU A 78 -6.86 10.53 0.96
N GLY A 79 -6.86 11.82 0.59
CA GLY A 79 -6.64 12.24 -0.79
C GLY A 79 -5.29 11.76 -1.33
N LEU A 80 -4.22 11.99 -0.57
CA LEU A 80 -2.87 11.57 -0.94
C LEU A 80 -2.75 10.04 -1.07
N VAL A 81 -3.42 9.29 -0.18
CA VAL A 81 -3.50 7.83 -0.27
C VAL A 81 -4.15 7.37 -1.57
N LEU A 82 -5.27 7.99 -1.97
CA LEU A 82 -5.98 7.63 -3.19
C LEU A 82 -5.18 7.98 -4.45
N ASP A 83 -4.50 9.13 -4.46
CA ASP A 83 -3.61 9.53 -5.55
C ASP A 83 -2.48 8.50 -5.74
N TRP A 84 -1.85 8.07 -4.65
CA TRP A 84 -0.81 7.05 -4.71
C TRP A 84 -1.35 5.66 -5.04
N ALA A 85 -2.57 5.32 -4.61
CA ALA A 85 -3.21 4.05 -5.00
C ALA A 85 -3.42 4.00 -6.51
N GLN A 86 -3.91 5.10 -7.10
CA GLN A 86 -4.07 5.21 -8.55
C GLN A 86 -2.71 5.13 -9.26
N TRP A 87 -1.70 5.87 -8.77
CA TRP A 87 -0.35 5.84 -9.33
C TRP A 87 0.25 4.42 -9.28
N LEU A 88 0.12 3.71 -8.16
CA LEU A 88 0.63 2.35 -8.01
C LEU A 88 -0.06 1.38 -8.97
N ARG A 89 -1.39 1.45 -9.08
CA ARG A 89 -2.14 0.64 -10.04
C ARG A 89 -1.67 0.90 -11.47
N ASP A 90 -1.42 2.16 -11.80
CA ASP A 90 -1.03 2.53 -13.15
C ASP A 90 0.41 2.18 -13.45
N ASN A 91 1.34 2.20 -12.50
CA ASN A 91 2.78 2.11 -12.76
C ASN A 91 3.43 0.79 -12.36
N VAL A 92 2.88 0.07 -11.39
CA VAL A 92 3.51 -1.13 -10.82
C VAL A 92 2.59 -2.33 -11.02
N MET A 93 3.12 -3.42 -11.57
CA MET A 93 2.34 -4.65 -11.74
C MET A 93 2.37 -5.50 -10.45
N PRO A 94 1.24 -6.10 -10.04
CA PRO A 94 1.21 -7.05 -8.93
C PRO A 94 1.87 -8.37 -9.32
N VAL A 95 2.57 -8.98 -8.36
CA VAL A 95 3.18 -10.31 -8.45
C VAL A 95 2.92 -11.09 -7.17
N LYS A 96 3.02 -12.42 -7.23
CA LYS A 96 2.77 -13.31 -6.08
C LYS A 96 3.83 -13.17 -4.97
N THR A 97 5.09 -12.90 -5.35
CA THR A 97 6.24 -12.87 -4.42
C THR A 97 6.29 -11.59 -3.59
N ARG A 98 6.13 -11.71 -2.27
CA ARG A 98 6.10 -10.61 -1.30
C ARG A 98 7.50 -10.22 -0.82
N SER A 99 8.26 -9.52 -1.68
CA SER A 99 9.65 -9.12 -1.40
C SER A 99 9.89 -7.62 -1.41
N ALA A 100 8.95 -6.80 -1.87
CA ALA A 100 9.12 -5.36 -1.96
C ALA A 100 8.83 -4.70 -0.61
N ASN A 101 9.87 -4.26 0.10
CA ASN A 101 9.75 -3.60 1.41
C ASN A 101 9.19 -2.19 1.26
N SER A 102 8.13 -1.88 2.00
CA SER A 102 7.40 -0.62 1.90
C SER A 102 8.28 0.62 2.08
N TYR A 103 9.24 0.57 3.00
CA TYR A 103 10.16 1.67 3.24
C TYR A 103 11.12 1.88 2.06
N GLY A 104 11.64 0.79 1.50
CA GLY A 104 12.48 0.87 0.30
C GLY A 104 11.70 1.37 -0.91
N VAL A 105 10.49 0.87 -1.11
CA VAL A 105 9.65 1.27 -2.26
C VAL A 105 9.20 2.71 -2.16
N LYS A 106 8.79 3.20 -0.97
CA LYS A 106 8.40 4.60 -0.84
C LYS A 106 9.54 5.53 -1.24
N HIS A 107 10.78 5.24 -0.83
CA HIS A 107 11.94 6.08 -1.13
C HIS A 107 12.23 6.10 -2.62
N LEU A 108 12.14 4.94 -3.29
CA LEU A 108 12.27 4.87 -4.74
C LEU A 108 11.23 5.73 -5.46
N ILE A 109 9.98 5.74 -4.98
CA ILE A 109 8.91 6.57 -5.55
C ILE A 109 9.15 8.06 -5.26
N GLU A 110 9.55 8.39 -4.03
CA GLU A 110 9.88 9.77 -3.62
C GLU A 110 11.03 10.32 -4.47
N GLU A 111 12.09 9.55 -4.70
CA GLU A 111 13.22 9.93 -5.55
C GLU A 111 12.79 10.13 -7.01
N ALA A 112 11.97 9.23 -7.55
CA ALA A 112 11.51 9.30 -8.94
C ALA A 112 10.52 10.44 -9.21
N THR A 113 9.75 10.86 -8.20
CA THR A 113 8.67 11.86 -8.36
C THR A 113 9.01 13.22 -7.75
N GLY A 114 9.99 13.29 -6.85
CA GLY A 114 10.31 14.49 -6.07
C GLY A 114 9.28 14.83 -4.99
N VAL A 115 8.33 13.94 -4.71
CA VAL A 115 7.23 14.18 -3.75
C VAL A 115 7.39 13.27 -2.54
N TYR A 116 7.41 13.84 -1.34
CA TYR A 116 7.47 13.09 -0.09
C TYR A 116 6.18 12.30 0.16
N MET A 117 6.32 11.06 0.62
CA MET A 117 5.24 10.13 0.91
C MET A 117 5.50 9.39 2.23
N PRO A 118 4.68 9.61 3.27
CA PRO A 118 4.78 8.81 4.50
C PRO A 118 4.66 7.31 4.22
N ASN A 119 5.42 6.49 4.96
CA ASN A 119 5.41 5.02 4.80
C ASN A 119 4.00 4.44 5.00
N GLY A 120 3.24 4.98 5.96
CA GLY A 120 1.85 4.62 6.21
C GLY A 120 0.92 4.91 5.03
N VAL A 121 1.13 6.04 4.34
CA VAL A 121 0.38 6.42 3.14
C VAL A 121 0.65 5.42 2.02
N PHE A 122 1.92 5.07 1.79
CA PHE A 122 2.28 4.04 0.82
C PHE A 122 1.65 2.68 1.14
N ILE A 123 1.75 2.22 2.41
CA ILE A 123 1.17 0.95 2.84
C ILE A 123 -0.35 0.96 2.63
N ALA A 124 -1.04 2.02 3.04
CA ALA A 124 -2.48 2.17 2.84
C ALA A 124 -2.85 2.12 1.35
N ALA A 125 -2.15 2.86 0.50
CA ALA A 125 -2.37 2.87 -0.94
C ALA A 125 -2.20 1.46 -1.55
N ALA A 126 -1.14 0.75 -1.17
CA ALA A 126 -0.90 -0.60 -1.65
C ALA A 126 -1.98 -1.62 -1.21
N LEU A 127 -2.49 -1.49 0.03
CA LEU A 127 -3.60 -2.29 0.55
C LEU A 127 -4.93 -1.98 -0.16
N ILE A 128 -5.20 -0.70 -0.45
CA ILE A 128 -6.37 -0.27 -1.24
C ILE A 128 -6.32 -0.88 -2.63
N VAL A 129 -5.18 -0.86 -3.31
CA VAL A 129 -5.01 -1.52 -4.63
C VAL A 129 -5.14 -3.05 -4.52
N GLY A 130 -4.76 -3.62 -3.37
CA GLY A 130 -4.92 -5.03 -3.04
C GLY A 130 -3.68 -5.88 -3.31
N TYR A 131 -2.48 -5.29 -3.35
CA TYR A 131 -1.25 -6.05 -3.54
C TYR A 131 -1.13 -7.18 -2.51
N PRO A 132 -0.69 -8.39 -2.91
CA PRO A 132 -0.36 -9.44 -1.93
C PRO A 132 0.67 -8.92 -0.94
N PHE A 133 0.51 -9.21 0.35
CA PHE A 133 1.40 -8.66 1.36
C PHE A 133 1.70 -9.63 2.50
N ARG A 134 2.75 -9.34 3.28
CA ARG A 134 2.99 -9.88 4.63
C ARG A 134 3.53 -8.76 5.52
N TYR A 135 3.17 -8.80 6.80
CA TYR A 135 3.72 -7.86 7.77
C TYR A 135 5.20 -8.14 8.06
N ASP A 136 5.97 -7.07 8.20
CA ASP A 136 7.38 -7.04 8.59
C ASP A 136 7.63 -5.75 9.37
N GLU A 137 6.95 -5.66 10.54
CA GLU A 137 6.70 -4.40 11.23
C GLU A 137 7.99 -3.61 11.56
N PRO A 138 7.98 -2.28 11.40
CA PRO A 138 6.84 -1.42 11.07
C PRO A 138 6.50 -1.37 9.57
N ASN A 139 7.23 -2.13 8.76
CA ASN A 139 7.08 -2.17 7.32
C ASN A 139 6.15 -3.30 6.87
N VAL A 140 5.89 -3.33 5.57
CA VAL A 140 5.12 -4.38 4.91
C VAL A 140 5.87 -4.81 3.66
N LEU A 141 5.90 -6.12 3.41
CA LEU A 141 6.47 -6.68 2.20
C LEU A 141 5.36 -6.94 1.20
N PHE A 142 5.39 -6.25 0.07
CA PHE A 142 4.38 -6.33 -0.98
C PHE A 142 4.83 -7.16 -2.19
N GLY A 143 3.83 -7.72 -2.86
CA GLY A 143 3.92 -8.41 -4.12
C GLY A 143 3.98 -7.45 -5.31
N MET A 144 5.09 -6.72 -5.43
CA MET A 144 5.29 -5.72 -6.50
C MET A 144 6.39 -6.13 -7.47
N SER A 145 6.14 -5.89 -8.75
CA SER A 145 7.07 -6.18 -9.85
C SER A 145 8.40 -5.44 -9.70
N GLN A 146 9.48 -6.17 -9.39
CA GLN A 146 10.84 -5.61 -9.31
C GLN A 146 11.28 -4.96 -10.62
N ARG A 147 10.82 -5.49 -11.77
CA ARG A 147 11.07 -4.90 -13.07
C ARG A 147 10.48 -3.49 -13.19
N ASP A 148 9.29 -3.27 -12.65
CA ASP A 148 8.67 -1.94 -12.70
C ASP A 148 9.30 -0.99 -11.69
N LEU A 149 9.62 -1.47 -10.49
CA LEU A 149 10.34 -0.69 -9.48
C LEU A 149 11.74 -0.27 -9.94
N THR A 150 12.45 -1.14 -10.67
CA THR A 150 13.80 -0.83 -11.19
C THR A 150 13.78 0.29 -12.23
N LYS A 151 12.67 0.49 -12.95
CA LYS A 151 12.53 1.59 -13.93
C LYS A 151 12.38 2.97 -13.27
N LEU A 152 12.19 3.01 -11.95
CA LEU A 152 12.07 4.25 -11.19
C LEU A 152 13.42 4.79 -10.73
N ARG A 153 14.49 3.98 -10.83
CA ARG A 153 15.88 4.39 -10.59
C ARG A 153 16.47 4.98 -11.86
#